data_AF-A0A3D5WHQ7-F1
#
_entry.id   AF-A0A3D5WHQ7-F1
#
_cell.length_a   1.000
_cell.length_b   1.000
_cell.length_c   1.000
_cell.angle_alpha   90.00
_cell.angle_beta   90.00
_cell.angle_gamma   90.00
#
_symmetry.space_group_name_H-M   'P 1'
#
loop_
_entity.id
_entity.type
_entity.pdbx_description
1 polymer ?
#
loop_
_entity_poly.entity_id
_entity_poly.type
_entity_poly.pdbx_seq_one_letter_code
_entity_poly.pdbx_strand_id
1 'polypeptide(L)'
;MKESIADVIKKRLVKAPSDDNGDVIDSLEGIDSHWKLEDGEVSALQKLKGCASKVGETDTKFDKFLEALRKLEKEDRESKIMVFAFFKKTLEYLRKRLEATEYRGKVGLIHGDIPTKDRQRIIGKFRQTSEIKILLSSEVGGEGLDFEFCNVIFNYDLPWNPMRVEQRIGRLDRYGQRHEKILVYNFSMIGTIDDEILNRLYRRINVFEKYIGDLDAILGDQITELTKDIFNTKLTREQKIQKIEKVAENIERRQKELEEFEIECQKFIGQDEYFNQEVTRILETKRFITSDEVLFFLKSFLKRHYPKTTALPPKSGRANVFVLKPDEDFRRFIRMHSPSTENIKALEKKLSFDSGFLVTFSDQEACKDETLEFITIHNPIMKAIKRYYDDNKQSVYATAQFRLSGHSKYQGKYLFFIYLLEKAALKKDLILIPILINLDNGRVHIMDQLSDWFLGEIVNGEPADEYLATYNEEQFELTFREAAEYLEIIREEEEEKLRRSNDTLVNNQIESVKQAGTIKIRKAKEIISKFLNQGKSEEDPIVRLHKGRIRKFEISMQEKMESLEQKRAVSVGFNLINGGVVEIRGT
;
A
#
# COMPACT_ATOMS: atom_id res chain seq x y z
N MET A 1 -17.64 -2.63 39.99
CA MET A 1 -18.04 -1.20 40.16
C MET A 1 -18.23 -0.81 41.63
N LYS A 2 -19.00 -1.56 42.42
CA LYS A 2 -19.30 -1.25 43.85
C LYS A 2 -18.04 -1.08 44.74
N GLU A 3 -17.04 -1.95 44.59
CA GLU A 3 -15.76 -1.88 45.32
C GLU A 3 -14.93 -0.67 44.89
N SER A 4 -14.82 -0.43 43.58
CA SER A 4 -14.05 0.69 43.00
C SER A 4 -14.56 2.07 43.45
N ILE A 5 -15.88 2.27 43.54
CA ILE A 5 -16.46 3.54 44.01
C ILE A 5 -16.27 3.70 45.52
N ALA A 6 -16.40 2.62 46.29
CA ALA A 6 -16.18 2.64 47.73
C ALA A 6 -14.74 3.02 48.07
N ASP A 7 -13.77 2.50 47.32
CA ASP A 7 -12.35 2.82 47.49
C ASP A 7 -12.04 4.29 47.16
N VAL A 8 -12.62 4.84 46.10
CA VAL A 8 -12.46 6.26 45.72
C VAL A 8 -13.06 7.19 46.78
N ILE A 9 -14.29 6.90 47.24
CA ILE A 9 -14.94 7.66 48.32
C ILE A 9 -14.11 7.62 49.60
N LYS A 10 -13.57 6.44 49.95
CA LYS A 10 -12.77 6.26 51.17
C LYS A 10 -11.43 6.99 51.11
N LYS A 11 -10.78 7.00 49.94
CA LYS A 11 -9.47 7.63 49.75
C LYS A 11 -9.57 9.15 49.52
N ARG A 12 -10.72 9.65 49.04
CA ARG A 12 -10.94 11.05 48.59
C ARG A 12 -9.91 11.55 47.56
N LEU A 13 -9.15 10.65 46.95
CA LEU A 13 -8.07 10.96 46.00
C LEU A 13 -8.47 10.44 44.62
N VAL A 14 -8.28 11.27 43.61
CA VAL A 14 -8.56 10.97 42.20
C VAL A 14 -7.37 11.35 41.35
N LYS A 15 -7.23 10.70 40.19
CA LYS A 15 -6.21 11.08 39.20
C LYS A 15 -6.52 12.48 38.66
N ALA A 16 -5.49 13.28 38.42
CA ALA A 16 -5.66 14.55 37.71
C ALA A 16 -6.34 14.31 36.34
N PRO A 17 -7.16 15.25 35.84
CA PRO A 17 -7.71 15.16 34.49
C PRO A 17 -6.57 14.97 33.49
N SER A 18 -6.65 13.94 32.65
CA SER A 18 -5.72 13.81 31.52
C SER A 18 -6.08 14.85 30.46
N ASP A 19 -5.08 15.49 29.84
CA ASP A 19 -5.25 16.33 28.63
C ASP A 19 -5.82 15.57 27.42
N ASP A 20 -5.98 14.25 27.56
CA ASP A 20 -6.59 13.41 26.54
C ASP A 20 -8.11 13.65 26.48
N ASN A 21 -8.65 13.79 25.26
CA ASN A 21 -10.01 14.24 24.94
C ASN A 21 -11.14 13.26 25.34
N GLY A 22 -11.03 12.61 26.51
CA GLY A 22 -12.10 11.85 27.16
C GLY A 22 -12.01 10.33 27.07
N ASP A 23 -11.08 9.74 26.31
CA ASP A 23 -11.18 8.30 25.97
C ASP A 23 -10.00 7.41 26.38
N VAL A 24 -8.96 7.92 27.07
CA VAL A 24 -7.90 7.06 27.67
C VAL A 24 -7.73 7.35 29.17
N ILE A 25 -8.65 6.80 29.97
CA ILE A 25 -8.54 6.81 31.44
C ILE A 25 -8.13 5.42 31.91
N ASP A 26 -6.91 4.95 31.62
CA ASP A 26 -6.43 3.73 32.31
C ASP A 26 -4.91 3.49 32.35
N SER A 27 -4.08 4.52 32.48
CA SER A 27 -2.79 4.33 33.17
C SER A 27 -3.00 4.56 34.67
N LEU A 28 -2.93 3.51 35.48
CA LEU A 28 -3.02 3.59 36.95
C LEU A 28 -1.69 4.05 37.60
N GLU A 29 -0.79 4.65 36.83
CA GLU A 29 0.39 5.31 37.37
C GLU A 29 0.08 6.80 37.60
N GLY A 30 0.23 7.22 38.86
CA GLY A 30 0.04 8.60 39.30
C GLY A 30 -1.32 8.88 39.95
N ILE A 31 -1.54 8.38 41.17
CA ILE A 31 -2.49 9.02 42.08
C ILE A 31 -1.80 10.31 42.53
N ASP A 32 -2.27 11.45 42.02
CA ASP A 32 -1.76 12.75 42.46
C ASP A 32 -2.38 13.10 43.81
N SER A 33 -1.54 13.30 44.83
CA SER A 33 -1.97 13.62 46.19
C SER A 33 -2.64 15.00 46.33
N HIS A 34 -2.62 15.81 45.27
CA HIS A 34 -3.17 17.17 45.27
C HIS A 34 -4.65 17.29 44.89
N TRP A 35 -5.26 16.30 44.23
CA TRP A 35 -6.67 16.36 43.83
C TRP A 35 -7.56 15.63 44.84
N LYS A 36 -8.20 16.42 45.72
CA LYS A 36 -9.17 15.94 46.70
C LYS A 36 -10.60 16.18 46.21
N LEU A 37 -11.44 15.15 46.31
CA LEU A 37 -12.87 15.28 46.01
C LEU A 37 -13.53 16.30 46.94
N GLU A 38 -14.31 17.20 46.36
CA GLU A 38 -15.17 18.13 47.10
C GLU A 38 -16.36 17.37 47.71
N ASP A 39 -16.96 17.93 48.78
CA ASP A 39 -18.08 17.26 49.47
C ASP A 39 -19.31 17.07 48.56
N GLY A 40 -19.51 17.97 47.59
CA GLY A 40 -20.54 17.81 46.55
C GLY A 40 -20.30 16.61 45.63
N GLU A 41 -19.04 16.37 45.24
CA GLU A 41 -18.65 15.24 44.39
C GLU A 41 -18.74 13.92 45.16
N VAL A 42 -18.33 13.91 46.44
CA VAL A 42 -18.49 12.75 47.31
C VAL A 42 -19.97 12.40 47.47
N SER A 43 -20.85 13.39 47.64
CA SER A 43 -22.30 13.19 47.70
C SER A 43 -22.86 12.62 46.39
N ALA A 44 -22.40 13.11 45.24
CA ALA A 44 -22.77 12.57 43.93
C ALA A 44 -22.32 11.11 43.75
N LEU A 45 -21.08 10.78 44.14
CA LEU A 45 -20.56 9.40 44.12
C LEU A 45 -21.32 8.47 45.07
N GLN A 46 -21.74 8.96 46.24
CA GLN A 46 -22.59 8.20 47.15
C GLN A 46 -23.97 7.91 46.55
N LYS A 47 -24.59 8.89 45.90
CA LYS A 47 -25.83 8.68 45.13
C LYS A 47 -25.63 7.66 44.02
N LEU A 48 -24.53 7.76 43.27
CA LEU A 48 -24.19 6.83 42.21
C LEU A 48 -24.00 5.40 42.75
N LYS A 49 -23.33 5.24 43.90
CA LYS A 49 -23.20 3.96 44.60
C LYS A 49 -24.57 3.39 45.00
N GLY A 50 -25.48 4.23 45.49
CA GLY A 50 -26.84 3.85 45.83
C GLY A 50 -27.70 3.46 44.61
N CYS A 51 -27.46 4.07 43.45
CA CYS A 51 -28.06 3.64 42.19
C CYS A 51 -27.46 2.31 41.72
N ALA A 52 -26.13 2.17 41.77
CA ALA A 52 -25.42 0.96 41.38
C ALA A 52 -25.77 -0.25 42.27
N SER A 53 -26.18 -0.04 43.53
CA SER A 53 -26.66 -1.12 44.39
C SER A 53 -28.05 -1.64 44.01
N LYS A 54 -28.85 -0.83 43.30
CA LYS A 54 -30.18 -1.21 42.78
C LYS A 54 -30.12 -1.94 41.44
N VAL A 55 -28.97 -1.88 40.74
CA VAL A 55 -28.74 -2.66 39.53
C VAL A 55 -28.57 -4.13 39.94
N GLY A 56 -29.44 -5.00 39.41
CA GLY A 56 -29.41 -6.44 39.66
C GLY A 56 -28.18 -7.13 39.04
N GLU A 57 -28.12 -8.46 39.14
CA GLU A 57 -27.02 -9.26 38.57
C GLU A 57 -27.19 -9.55 37.07
N THR A 58 -28.37 -9.29 36.53
CA THR A 58 -28.70 -9.51 35.12
C THR A 58 -28.09 -8.42 34.25
N ASP A 59 -27.29 -8.82 33.27
CA ASP A 59 -26.68 -7.95 32.28
C ASP A 59 -27.30 -8.22 30.91
N THR A 60 -28.35 -7.47 30.60
CA THR A 60 -29.10 -7.61 29.34
C THR A 60 -28.28 -7.30 28.11
N LYS A 61 -27.23 -6.46 28.23
CA LYS A 61 -26.30 -6.13 27.13
C LYS A 61 -25.41 -7.33 26.82
N PHE A 62 -24.87 -7.98 27.85
CA PHE A 62 -24.12 -9.22 27.68
C PHE A 62 -24.99 -10.35 27.11
N ASP A 63 -26.23 -10.49 27.59
CA ASP A 63 -27.13 -11.54 27.13
C ASP A 63 -27.44 -11.37 25.63
N LYS A 64 -27.67 -10.14 25.17
CA LYS A 64 -27.84 -9.82 23.73
C LYS A 64 -26.57 -10.02 22.93
N PHE A 65 -25.41 -9.71 23.50
CA PHE A 65 -24.11 -9.97 22.87
C PHE A 65 -23.90 -11.47 22.66
N LEU A 66 -24.17 -12.28 23.67
CA LEU A 66 -24.06 -13.74 23.58
C LEU A 66 -25.07 -14.34 22.59
N GLU A 67 -26.30 -13.82 22.54
CA GLU A 67 -27.30 -14.20 21.53
C GLU A 67 -26.79 -13.92 20.10
N ALA A 68 -26.21 -12.74 19.87
CA ALA A 68 -25.64 -12.37 18.57
C ALA A 68 -24.44 -13.26 18.18
N LEU A 69 -23.52 -13.54 19.11
CA LEU A 69 -22.40 -14.47 18.90
C LEU A 69 -22.88 -15.86 18.48
N ARG A 70 -23.89 -16.40 19.19
CA ARG A 70 -24.46 -17.72 18.89
C ARG A 70 -25.16 -17.77 17.55
N LYS A 71 -25.84 -16.68 17.15
CA LYS A 71 -26.47 -16.59 15.83
C LYS A 71 -25.40 -16.57 14.73
N LEU A 72 -24.38 -15.74 14.87
CA LEU A 72 -23.27 -15.65 13.93
C LEU A 72 -22.57 -17.01 13.77
N GLU A 73 -22.29 -17.71 14.86
CA GLU A 73 -21.62 -19.02 14.80
C GLU A 73 -22.44 -20.11 14.09
N LYS A 74 -23.77 -19.96 14.04
CA LYS A 74 -24.64 -20.84 13.23
C LYS A 74 -24.53 -20.53 11.74
N GLU A 75 -24.33 -19.26 11.39
CA GLU A 75 -24.22 -18.80 10.00
C GLU A 75 -22.81 -19.06 9.44
N ASP A 76 -21.77 -18.80 10.23
CA ASP A 76 -20.37 -19.07 9.88
C ASP A 76 -19.56 -19.53 11.11
N ARG A 77 -19.11 -20.79 11.09
CA ARG A 77 -18.34 -21.38 12.18
C ARG A 77 -16.89 -20.96 12.21
N GLU A 78 -16.33 -20.56 11.06
CA GLU A 78 -14.92 -20.22 10.90
C GLU A 78 -14.65 -18.72 11.12
N SER A 79 -15.71 -17.91 11.21
CA SER A 79 -15.62 -16.48 11.52
C SER A 79 -14.77 -16.20 12.77
N LYS A 80 -13.82 -15.29 12.60
CA LYS A 80 -12.94 -14.77 13.66
C LYS A 80 -13.50 -13.44 14.16
N ILE A 81 -13.74 -13.37 15.46
CA ILE A 81 -14.56 -12.31 16.06
C ILE A 81 -13.68 -11.38 16.86
N MET A 82 -13.69 -10.10 16.49
CA MET A 82 -13.05 -9.03 17.25
C MET A 82 -14.07 -8.27 18.07
N VAL A 83 -13.79 -8.02 19.36
CA VAL A 83 -14.67 -7.30 20.27
C VAL A 83 -13.92 -6.14 20.90
N PHE A 84 -14.44 -4.93 20.72
CA PHE A 84 -13.87 -3.71 21.29
C PHE A 84 -14.70 -3.22 22.48
N ALA A 85 -14.00 -2.84 23.55
CA ALA A 85 -14.55 -2.09 24.68
C ALA A 85 -13.51 -1.08 25.17
N PHE A 86 -13.96 0.04 25.77
CA PHE A 86 -13.03 1.10 26.19
C PHE A 86 -12.19 0.69 27.39
N PHE A 87 -12.84 0.14 28.42
CA PHE A 87 -12.21 -0.06 29.71
C PHE A 87 -11.64 -1.48 29.85
N LYS A 88 -10.43 -1.59 30.40
CA LYS A 88 -9.76 -2.88 30.67
C LYS A 88 -10.60 -3.76 31.59
N LYS A 89 -11.24 -3.15 32.60
CA LYS A 89 -12.16 -3.85 33.51
C LYS A 89 -13.38 -4.43 32.81
N THR A 90 -13.88 -3.78 31.76
CA THR A 90 -14.97 -4.31 30.93
C THR A 90 -14.49 -5.50 30.12
N LEU A 91 -13.32 -5.41 29.50
CA LEU A 91 -12.74 -6.54 28.75
C LEU A 91 -12.51 -7.76 29.66
N GLU A 92 -12.00 -7.55 30.87
CA GLU A 92 -11.79 -8.63 31.84
C GLU A 92 -13.13 -9.22 32.33
N TYR A 93 -14.15 -8.39 32.53
CA TYR A 93 -15.50 -8.84 32.83
C TYR A 93 -16.08 -9.70 31.70
N LEU A 94 -15.97 -9.24 30.44
CA LEU A 94 -16.41 -9.99 29.26
C LEU A 94 -15.67 -11.32 29.13
N ARG A 95 -14.34 -11.32 29.34
CA ARG A 95 -13.53 -12.54 29.35
C ARG A 95 -14.05 -13.54 30.36
N LYS A 96 -14.25 -13.13 31.61
CA LYS A 96 -14.78 -14.01 32.68
C LYS A 96 -16.16 -14.57 32.35
N ARG A 97 -17.05 -13.74 31.81
CA ARG A 97 -18.40 -14.16 31.43
C ARG A 97 -18.37 -15.14 30.27
N LEU A 98 -17.57 -14.89 29.22
CA LEU A 98 -17.41 -15.80 28.07
C LEU A 98 -16.72 -17.12 28.45
N GLU A 99 -15.77 -17.09 29.39
CA GLU A 99 -15.13 -18.30 29.93
C GLU A 99 -16.11 -19.20 30.72
N ALA A 100 -17.24 -18.65 31.18
CA ALA A 100 -18.32 -19.39 31.81
C ALA A 100 -19.35 -19.96 30.81
N THR A 101 -19.13 -19.78 29.49
CA THR A 101 -20.01 -20.30 28.44
C THR A 101 -19.30 -21.32 27.55
N GLU A 102 -19.88 -21.66 26.39
CA GLU A 102 -19.27 -22.52 25.37
C GLU A 102 -17.94 -22.01 24.79
N TYR A 103 -17.57 -20.76 25.06
CA TYR A 103 -16.33 -20.13 24.60
C TYR A 103 -15.15 -20.30 25.56
N ARG A 104 -15.28 -21.12 26.60
CA ARG A 104 -14.21 -21.45 27.54
C ARG A 104 -12.91 -21.87 26.83
N GLY A 105 -11.81 -21.19 27.17
CA GLY A 105 -10.48 -21.41 26.56
C GLY A 105 -10.32 -20.89 25.13
N LYS A 106 -11.35 -20.24 24.55
CA LYS A 106 -11.33 -19.72 23.16
C LYS A 106 -11.26 -18.19 23.07
N VAL A 107 -10.99 -17.51 24.18
CA VAL A 107 -11.02 -16.05 24.29
C VAL A 107 -9.61 -15.49 24.48
N GLY A 108 -9.17 -14.65 23.56
CA GLY A 108 -7.95 -13.85 23.67
C GLY A 108 -8.26 -12.46 24.25
N LEU A 109 -7.30 -11.87 24.95
CA LEU A 109 -7.40 -10.52 25.52
C LEU A 109 -6.16 -9.72 25.15
N ILE A 110 -6.33 -8.50 24.63
CA ILE A 110 -5.26 -7.58 24.32
C ILE A 110 -5.62 -6.17 24.82
N HIS A 111 -4.76 -5.60 25.67
CA HIS A 111 -4.82 -4.20 26.09
C HIS A 111 -3.40 -3.64 26.30
N GLY A 112 -3.29 -2.35 26.61
CA GLY A 112 -2.02 -1.64 26.72
C GLY A 112 -1.03 -2.19 27.76
N ASP A 113 -1.50 -2.95 28.77
CA ASP A 113 -0.59 -3.51 29.80
C ASP A 113 -0.02 -4.87 29.39
N ILE A 114 -0.46 -5.44 28.28
CA ILE A 114 0.07 -6.71 27.79
C ILE A 114 1.39 -6.44 27.04
N PRO A 115 2.50 -7.11 27.42
CA PRO A 115 3.78 -6.96 26.74
C PRO A 115 3.68 -7.28 25.24
N THR A 116 4.44 -6.56 24.41
CA THR A 116 4.41 -6.71 22.93
C THR A 116 4.63 -8.15 22.46
N LYS A 117 5.53 -8.90 23.10
CA LYS A 117 5.80 -10.30 22.77
C LYS A 117 4.59 -11.21 23.03
N ASP A 118 3.87 -10.98 24.13
CA ASP A 118 2.66 -11.74 24.46
C ASP A 118 1.50 -11.36 23.54
N ARG A 119 1.36 -10.07 23.22
CA ARG A 119 0.40 -9.58 22.23
C ARG A 119 0.61 -10.25 20.87
N GLN A 120 1.84 -10.29 20.35
CA GLN A 120 2.16 -10.99 19.09
C GLN A 120 1.83 -12.48 19.14
N ARG A 121 2.10 -13.16 20.27
CA ARG A 121 1.76 -14.57 20.45
C ARG A 121 0.25 -14.81 20.43
N ILE A 122 -0.54 -13.97 21.10
CA ILE A 122 -2.02 -14.06 21.12
C ILE A 122 -2.57 -13.82 19.71
N ILE A 123 -2.05 -12.83 18.99
CA ILE A 123 -2.46 -12.52 17.61
C ILE A 123 -2.10 -13.67 16.66
N GLY A 124 -0.88 -14.22 16.78
CA GLY A 124 -0.45 -15.37 15.99
C GLY A 124 -1.37 -16.57 16.19
N LYS A 125 -1.73 -16.88 17.44
CA LYS A 125 -2.74 -17.92 17.75
C LYS A 125 -4.10 -17.58 17.14
N PHE A 126 -4.55 -16.35 17.26
CA PHE A 126 -5.84 -15.92 16.70
C PHE A 126 -5.89 -16.03 15.17
N ARG A 127 -4.79 -15.70 14.49
CA ARG A 127 -4.64 -15.74 13.02
C ARG A 127 -4.49 -17.17 12.47
N GLN A 128 -3.67 -18.01 13.10
CA GLN A 128 -3.21 -19.27 12.52
C GLN A 128 -3.88 -20.52 13.11
N THR A 129 -4.47 -20.44 14.30
CA THR A 129 -5.04 -21.60 15.02
C THR A 129 -6.54 -21.42 15.26
N SER A 130 -7.27 -22.51 15.45
CA SER A 130 -8.66 -22.48 15.93
C SER A 130 -8.78 -22.36 17.46
N GLU A 131 -7.65 -22.21 18.18
CA GLU A 131 -7.63 -22.09 19.64
C GLU A 131 -8.35 -20.83 20.11
N ILE A 132 -8.09 -19.68 19.47
CA ILE A 132 -8.75 -18.41 19.81
C ILE A 132 -9.79 -18.09 18.74
N LYS A 133 -11.04 -17.91 19.17
CA LYS A 133 -12.17 -17.53 18.31
C LYS A 133 -12.63 -16.10 18.53
N ILE A 134 -12.55 -15.62 19.77
CA ILE A 134 -12.97 -14.27 20.15
C ILE A 134 -11.74 -13.52 20.67
N LEU A 135 -11.44 -12.36 20.09
CA LEU A 135 -10.36 -11.49 20.54
C LEU A 135 -10.96 -10.21 21.14
N LEU A 136 -10.80 -10.05 22.45
CA LEU A 136 -11.17 -8.85 23.18
C LEU A 136 -10.02 -7.84 23.11
N SER A 137 -10.28 -6.64 22.61
CA SER A 137 -9.27 -5.59 22.46
C SER A 137 -9.70 -4.25 23.05
N SER A 138 -8.79 -3.57 23.74
CA SER A 138 -8.89 -2.12 23.96
C SER A 138 -8.37 -1.37 22.73
N GLU A 139 -8.65 -0.06 22.65
CA GLU A 139 -8.17 0.79 21.54
C GLU A 139 -6.65 0.74 21.39
N VAL A 140 -5.93 1.00 22.48
CA VAL A 140 -4.46 0.95 22.56
C VAL A 140 -3.91 -0.46 22.31
N GLY A 141 -4.72 -1.50 22.56
CA GLY A 141 -4.28 -2.89 22.43
C GLY A 141 -4.12 -3.35 20.99
N GLY A 142 -4.93 -2.81 20.08
CA GLY A 142 -4.96 -3.19 18.66
C GLY A 142 -4.31 -2.19 17.71
N GLU A 143 -3.75 -1.10 18.23
CA GLU A 143 -3.20 -0.01 17.40
C GLU A 143 -2.00 -0.46 16.56
N GLY A 144 -2.01 -0.11 15.26
CA GLY A 144 -0.96 -0.49 14.31
C GLY A 144 -0.95 -1.97 13.92
N LEU A 145 -2.03 -2.72 14.17
CA LEU A 145 -2.16 -4.13 13.84
C LEU A 145 -3.27 -4.36 12.82
N ASP A 146 -2.99 -5.28 11.89
CA ASP A 146 -3.88 -5.61 10.79
C ASP A 146 -4.56 -6.96 11.02
N PHE A 147 -5.87 -6.95 10.83
CA PHE A 147 -6.77 -8.06 11.09
C PHE A 147 -7.55 -8.44 9.83
N GLU A 148 -6.90 -8.41 8.66
CA GLU A 148 -7.54 -8.74 7.36
C GLU A 148 -8.08 -10.19 7.28
N PHE A 149 -7.73 -11.04 8.23
CA PHE A 149 -8.27 -12.40 8.37
C PHE A 149 -9.54 -12.47 9.24
N CYS A 150 -9.97 -11.35 9.83
CA CYS A 150 -11.20 -11.24 10.59
C CYS A 150 -12.28 -10.57 9.74
N ASN A 151 -13.51 -10.99 9.93
CA ASN A 151 -14.67 -10.49 9.19
C ASN A 151 -15.79 -10.00 10.11
N VAL A 152 -15.62 -10.05 11.44
CA VAL A 152 -16.67 -9.65 12.39
C VAL A 152 -16.10 -8.74 13.48
N ILE A 153 -16.73 -7.59 13.64
CA ILE A 153 -16.42 -6.60 14.68
C ILE A 153 -17.65 -6.42 15.57
N PHE A 154 -17.44 -6.54 16.88
CA PHE A 154 -18.38 -6.12 17.91
C PHE A 154 -17.84 -4.88 18.61
N ASN A 155 -18.48 -3.74 18.39
CA ASN A 155 -18.29 -2.57 19.23
C ASN A 155 -19.20 -2.73 20.45
N TYR A 156 -18.65 -3.33 21.52
CA TYR A 156 -19.38 -3.50 22.77
C TYR A 156 -19.73 -2.13 23.35
N ASP A 157 -18.80 -1.18 23.28
CA ASP A 157 -19.05 0.23 23.55
C ASP A 157 -18.80 1.05 22.28
N LEU A 158 -19.77 1.87 21.89
CA LEU A 158 -19.73 2.68 20.66
C LEU A 158 -18.93 3.96 20.93
N PRO A 159 -17.82 4.23 20.21
CA PRO A 159 -17.00 5.41 20.47
C PRO A 159 -17.75 6.67 20.14
N TRP A 160 -17.42 7.73 20.88
CA TRP A 160 -18.06 9.03 20.71
C TRP A 160 -17.66 9.72 19.42
N ASN A 161 -16.44 9.44 18.97
CA ASN A 161 -15.92 9.86 17.68
C ASN A 161 -16.14 8.74 16.63
N PRO A 162 -17.02 8.94 15.63
CA PRO A 162 -17.24 7.97 14.56
C PRO A 162 -16.00 7.54 13.79
N MET A 163 -14.96 8.38 13.74
CA MET A 163 -13.68 8.05 13.10
C MET A 163 -13.02 6.85 13.76
N ARG A 164 -13.24 6.64 15.07
CA ARG A 164 -12.70 5.47 15.75
C ARG A 164 -13.33 4.18 15.25
N VAL A 165 -14.63 4.16 14.91
CA VAL A 165 -15.24 2.95 14.32
C VAL A 165 -14.74 2.73 12.90
N GLU A 166 -14.65 3.79 12.11
CA GLU A 166 -14.09 3.73 10.75
C GLU A 166 -12.66 3.13 10.80
N GLN A 167 -11.79 3.67 11.65
CA GLN A 167 -10.42 3.16 11.83
C GLN A 167 -10.39 1.70 12.29
N ARG A 168 -11.33 1.27 13.15
CA ARG A 168 -11.46 -0.15 13.55
C ARG A 168 -11.86 -1.01 12.35
N ILE A 169 -12.82 -0.58 11.54
CA ILE A 169 -13.24 -1.29 10.32
C ILE A 169 -12.08 -1.38 9.33
N GLY A 170 -11.36 -0.28 9.10
CA GLY A 170 -10.19 -0.22 8.22
C GLY A 170 -8.99 -1.06 8.67
N ARG A 171 -9.00 -1.68 9.86
CA ARG A 171 -8.02 -2.71 10.25
C ARG A 171 -8.38 -4.09 9.71
N LEU A 172 -9.65 -4.33 9.40
CA LEU A 172 -10.16 -5.57 8.81
C LEU A 172 -10.38 -5.41 7.31
N ASP A 173 -10.88 -4.25 6.87
CA ASP A 173 -11.15 -3.92 5.47
C ASP A 173 -9.88 -3.44 4.76
N ARG A 174 -8.95 -4.36 4.51
CA ARG A 174 -7.68 -4.11 3.82
C ARG A 174 -7.47 -5.06 2.66
N TYR A 175 -6.55 -4.68 1.76
CA TYR A 175 -6.08 -5.56 0.71
C TYR A 175 -5.59 -6.90 1.31
N GLY A 176 -6.16 -8.01 0.84
CA GLY A 176 -5.93 -9.35 1.40
C GLY A 176 -7.04 -9.87 2.31
N GLN A 177 -8.13 -9.10 2.52
CA GLN A 177 -9.34 -9.58 3.17
C GLN A 177 -9.92 -10.80 2.42
N ARG A 178 -10.14 -11.89 3.15
CA ARG A 178 -10.55 -13.18 2.57
C ARG A 178 -12.06 -13.39 2.54
N HIS A 179 -12.80 -12.62 3.31
CA HIS A 179 -14.25 -12.71 3.39
C HIS A 179 -14.91 -11.66 2.50
N GLU A 180 -16.00 -12.04 1.81
CA GLU A 180 -16.76 -11.15 0.92
C GLU A 180 -17.41 -9.98 1.68
N LYS A 181 -17.68 -10.16 2.98
CA LYS A 181 -18.43 -9.21 3.81
C LYS A 181 -17.80 -9.08 5.19
N ILE A 182 -17.79 -7.85 5.70
CA ILE A 182 -17.44 -7.53 7.08
C ILE A 182 -18.74 -7.20 7.83
N LEU A 183 -18.96 -7.85 8.95
CA LEU A 183 -20.13 -7.65 9.81
C LEU A 183 -19.75 -6.76 11.00
N VAL A 184 -20.42 -5.61 11.13
CA VAL A 184 -20.19 -4.65 12.22
C VAL A 184 -21.41 -4.61 13.13
N TYR A 185 -21.24 -5.06 14.37
CA TYR A 185 -22.25 -5.03 15.42
C TYR A 185 -21.98 -3.92 16.41
N ASN A 186 -22.93 -2.99 16.57
CA ASN A 186 -22.83 -1.86 17.47
C ASN A 186 -23.84 -2.00 18.61
N PHE A 187 -23.35 -2.02 19.85
CA PHE A 187 -24.20 -2.12 21.03
C PHE A 187 -24.42 -0.76 21.68
N SER A 188 -25.69 -0.41 21.92
CA SER A 188 -26.11 0.77 22.67
C SER A 188 -27.20 0.37 23.68
N MET A 189 -27.39 1.18 24.72
CA MET A 189 -28.46 0.98 25.69
C MET A 189 -29.62 1.92 25.40
N ILE A 190 -30.83 1.38 25.28
CA ILE A 190 -32.03 2.17 24.95
C ILE A 190 -32.24 3.26 26.00
N GLY A 191 -32.45 4.49 25.51
CA GLY A 191 -32.68 5.65 26.38
C GLY A 191 -31.42 6.24 27.02
N THR A 192 -30.23 5.82 26.60
CA THR A 192 -28.97 6.50 26.94
C THR A 192 -28.56 7.48 25.85
N ILE A 193 -27.55 8.30 26.15
CA ILE A 193 -26.94 9.22 25.18
C ILE A 193 -26.39 8.44 23.96
N ASP A 194 -25.88 7.22 24.18
CA ASP A 194 -25.37 6.35 23.11
C ASP A 194 -26.48 5.98 22.11
N ASP A 195 -27.68 5.68 22.60
CA ASP A 195 -28.81 5.33 21.73
C ASP A 195 -29.38 6.54 21.00
N GLU A 196 -29.48 7.69 21.68
CA GLU A 196 -30.20 8.83 21.13
C GLU A 196 -29.33 9.75 20.25
N ILE A 197 -28.10 10.04 20.71
CA ILE A 197 -27.22 11.03 20.08
C ILE A 197 -26.20 10.33 19.18
N LEU A 198 -25.54 9.27 19.66
CA LEU A 198 -24.54 8.59 18.85
C LEU A 198 -25.17 7.85 17.67
N ASN A 199 -26.20 7.02 17.87
CA ASN A 199 -26.82 6.35 16.72
C ASN A 199 -27.32 7.34 15.65
N ARG A 200 -27.82 8.51 16.06
CA ARG A 200 -28.24 9.56 15.11
C ARG A 200 -27.05 10.14 14.34
N LEU A 201 -25.94 10.43 15.04
CA LEU A 201 -24.69 10.87 14.42
C LEU A 201 -24.17 9.84 13.41
N TYR A 202 -24.06 8.57 13.81
CA TYR A 202 -23.54 7.51 12.95
C TYR A 202 -24.42 7.24 11.73
N ARG A 203 -25.75 7.22 11.88
CA ARG A 203 -26.68 7.06 10.76
C ARG A 203 -26.62 8.23 9.80
N ARG A 204 -26.55 9.46 10.32
CA ARG A 204 -26.54 10.65 9.47
C ARG A 204 -25.22 10.81 8.69
N ILE A 205 -24.09 10.41 9.28
CA ILE A 205 -22.77 10.41 8.61
C ILE A 205 -22.58 9.15 7.72
N ASN A 206 -23.47 8.16 7.85
CA ASN A 206 -23.47 6.92 7.08
C ASN A 206 -22.18 6.09 7.18
N VAL A 207 -21.52 6.16 8.34
CA VAL A 207 -20.22 5.50 8.62
C VAL A 207 -20.27 3.98 8.51
N PHE A 208 -21.47 3.38 8.59
CA PHE A 208 -21.64 1.92 8.56
C PHE A 208 -21.98 1.35 7.18
N GLU A 209 -22.44 2.18 6.23
CA GLU A 209 -22.94 1.68 4.93
C GLU A 209 -22.06 2.10 3.74
N LYS A 210 -21.17 3.09 3.91
CA LYS A 210 -20.23 3.51 2.88
C LYS A 210 -18.80 3.46 3.40
N TYR A 211 -17.89 2.91 2.59
CA TYR A 211 -16.45 3.04 2.80
C TYR A 211 -16.09 4.50 2.59
N ILE A 212 -15.69 5.20 3.65
CA ILE A 212 -15.33 6.60 3.59
C ILE A 212 -13.95 6.76 4.24
N GLY A 213 -12.94 6.14 3.64
CA GLY A 213 -11.54 6.22 4.09
C GLY A 213 -10.97 7.63 4.10
N ASP A 214 -11.63 8.58 3.44
CA ASP A 214 -11.26 9.99 3.38
C ASP A 214 -11.86 10.86 4.50
N LEU A 215 -12.65 10.30 5.43
CA LEU A 215 -13.29 11.11 6.48
C LEU A 215 -12.29 11.83 7.41
N ASP A 216 -11.18 11.18 7.81
CA ASP A 216 -10.28 11.71 8.84
C ASP A 216 -9.56 12.98 8.37
N ALA A 217 -9.06 12.98 7.13
CA ALA A 217 -8.40 14.13 6.50
C ALA A 217 -9.35 15.31 6.22
N ILE A 218 -10.66 15.04 6.15
CA ILE A 218 -11.66 15.99 5.66
C ILE A 218 -12.48 16.58 6.81
N LEU A 219 -12.71 15.81 7.87
CA LEU A 219 -13.72 16.08 8.91
C LEU A 219 -13.25 15.80 10.34
N GLY A 220 -12.01 15.33 10.55
CA GLY A 220 -11.49 14.99 11.89
C GLY A 220 -11.66 16.12 12.91
N ASP A 221 -11.35 17.36 12.53
CA ASP A 221 -11.49 18.54 13.41
C ASP A 221 -12.95 18.83 13.76
N GLN A 222 -13.87 18.76 12.78
CA GLN A 222 -15.29 19.06 12.98
C GLN A 222 -15.99 18.01 13.83
N ILE A 223 -15.65 16.73 13.61
CA ILE A 223 -16.18 15.61 14.41
C ILE A 223 -15.65 15.69 15.84
N THR A 224 -14.38 16.07 16.01
CA THR A 224 -13.79 16.28 17.34
C THR A 224 -14.46 17.44 18.08
N GLU A 225 -14.74 18.55 17.40
CA GLU A 225 -15.47 19.69 17.98
C GLU A 225 -16.91 19.30 18.36
N LEU A 226 -17.61 18.59 17.48
CA LEU A 226 -18.97 18.10 17.74
C LEU A 226 -19.01 17.16 18.95
N THR A 227 -18.01 16.28 19.08
CA THR A 227 -17.90 15.37 20.22
C THR A 227 -17.82 16.17 21.52
N LYS A 228 -16.98 17.22 21.58
CA LYS A 228 -16.89 18.12 22.74
C LYS A 228 -18.23 18.81 23.04
N ASP A 229 -18.94 19.24 22.00
CA ASP A 229 -20.25 19.88 22.15
C ASP A 229 -21.33 18.94 22.69
N ILE A 230 -21.33 17.67 22.28
CA ILE A 230 -22.27 16.67 22.78
C ILE A 230 -22.16 16.49 24.29
N PHE A 231 -20.94 16.64 24.85
CA PHE A 231 -20.69 16.54 26.30
C PHE A 231 -20.84 17.84 27.06
N ASN A 232 -21.05 18.97 26.37
CA ASN A 232 -21.24 20.24 27.03
C ASN A 232 -22.58 20.23 27.80
N THR A 233 -22.50 20.39 29.12
CA THR A 233 -23.67 20.43 30.02
C THR A 233 -24.49 21.70 29.89
N LYS A 234 -23.95 22.74 29.23
CA LYS A 234 -24.64 24.01 28.98
C LYS A 234 -25.58 23.95 27.78
N LEU A 235 -25.45 22.95 26.91
CA LEU A 235 -26.28 22.81 25.72
C LEU A 235 -27.52 21.98 26.01
N THR A 236 -28.67 22.47 25.56
CA THR A 236 -29.92 21.71 25.62
C THR A 236 -29.89 20.55 24.61
N ARG A 237 -30.77 19.56 24.82
CA ARG A 237 -30.93 18.41 23.94
C ARG A 237 -31.18 18.82 22.48
N GLU A 238 -32.06 19.80 22.26
CA GLU A 238 -32.39 20.33 20.94
C GLU A 238 -31.19 21.00 20.26
N GLN A 239 -30.39 21.75 21.03
CA GLN A 239 -29.18 22.39 20.50
C GLN A 239 -28.12 21.37 20.07
N LYS A 240 -27.98 20.25 20.80
CA LYS A 240 -27.08 19.16 20.42
C LYS A 240 -27.51 18.51 19.11
N ILE A 241 -28.81 18.25 18.94
CA ILE A 241 -29.36 17.69 17.70
C ILE A 241 -29.13 18.65 16.51
N GLN A 242 -29.38 19.94 16.69
CA GLN A 242 -29.13 20.94 15.63
C GLN A 242 -27.67 20.99 15.19
N LYS A 243 -26.72 20.85 16.12
CA LYS A 243 -25.29 20.78 15.78
C LYS A 243 -24.96 19.53 14.96
N ILE A 244 -25.55 18.39 15.28
CA ILE A 244 -25.37 17.13 14.51
C ILE A 244 -25.87 17.31 13.08
N GLU A 245 -27.07 17.88 12.89
CA GLU A 245 -27.62 18.12 11.54
C GLU A 245 -26.73 19.08 10.74
N LYS A 246 -26.23 20.15 11.36
CA LYS A 246 -25.33 21.10 10.70
C LYS A 246 -24.01 20.45 10.26
N VAL A 247 -23.44 19.58 11.09
CA VAL A 247 -22.22 18.84 10.73
C VAL A 247 -22.52 17.87 9.59
N ALA A 248 -23.62 17.14 9.65
CA ALA A 248 -24.03 16.25 8.58
C ALA A 248 -24.22 16.95 7.23
N GLU A 249 -24.89 18.10 7.19
CA GLU A 249 -25.04 18.90 5.97
C GLU A 249 -23.68 19.32 5.39
N ASN A 250 -22.73 19.70 6.25
CA ASN A 250 -21.37 20.02 5.79
C ASN A 250 -20.65 18.80 5.20
N ILE A 251 -20.88 17.62 5.76
CA ILE A 251 -20.32 16.35 5.28
C ILE A 251 -20.90 16.01 3.92
N GLU A 252 -22.22 16.06 3.76
CA GLU A 252 -22.91 15.81 2.48
C GLU A 252 -22.44 16.77 1.39
N ARG A 253 -22.33 18.07 1.70
CA ARG A 253 -21.79 19.06 0.75
C ARG A 253 -20.37 18.71 0.31
N ARG A 254 -19.51 18.31 1.26
CA ARG A 254 -18.10 18.03 1.00
C ARG A 254 -17.89 16.71 0.28
N GLN A 255 -18.74 15.71 0.53
CA GLN A 255 -18.81 14.48 -0.27
C GLN A 255 -19.19 14.80 -1.70
N LYS A 256 -20.20 15.64 -1.91
CA LYS A 256 -20.59 16.05 -3.26
C LYS A 256 -19.47 16.82 -3.97
N GLU A 257 -18.77 17.71 -3.27
CA GLU A 257 -17.58 18.39 -3.81
C GLU A 257 -16.46 17.40 -4.19
N LEU A 258 -16.27 16.33 -3.41
CA LEU A 258 -15.30 15.28 -3.71
C LEU A 258 -15.74 14.40 -4.88
N GLU A 259 -17.00 13.97 -4.94
CA GLU A 259 -17.53 13.20 -6.06
C GLU A 259 -17.44 14.03 -7.35
N GLU A 260 -17.79 15.33 -7.30
CA GLU A 260 -17.60 16.24 -8.43
C GLU A 260 -16.12 16.38 -8.80
N PHE A 261 -15.22 16.51 -7.82
CA PHE A 261 -13.78 16.54 -8.02
C PHE A 261 -13.23 15.22 -8.56
N GLU A 262 -13.73 14.06 -8.12
CA GLU A 262 -13.36 12.73 -8.59
C GLU A 262 -13.84 12.51 -10.02
N ILE A 263 -15.05 12.96 -10.37
CA ILE A 263 -15.55 12.94 -11.74
C ILE A 263 -14.72 13.88 -12.62
N GLU A 264 -14.32 15.05 -12.12
CA GLU A 264 -13.37 15.94 -12.81
C GLU A 264 -12.01 15.24 -12.97
N CYS A 265 -11.50 14.60 -11.91
CA CYS A 265 -10.29 13.79 -11.91
C CYS A 265 -10.37 12.59 -12.85
N GLN A 266 -11.50 11.90 -12.98
CA GLN A 266 -11.71 10.84 -13.95
C GLN A 266 -11.67 11.40 -15.38
N LYS A 267 -12.15 12.63 -15.60
CA LYS A 267 -11.95 13.35 -16.88
C LYS A 267 -10.50 13.79 -17.09
N PHE A 268 -9.72 14.02 -16.03
CA PHE A 268 -8.28 14.31 -16.08
C PHE A 268 -7.41 13.05 -16.22
N ILE A 269 -7.88 11.90 -15.74
CA ILE A 269 -7.25 10.59 -15.89
C ILE A 269 -7.70 10.04 -17.26
N GLY A 270 -7.17 10.64 -18.33
CA GLY A 270 -7.04 9.97 -19.63
C GLY A 270 -6.04 8.80 -19.57
N GLN A 271 -5.93 8.10 -18.44
CA GLN A 271 -5.02 6.99 -18.23
C GLN A 271 -5.73 5.65 -18.26
N ASP A 272 -7.04 5.51 -18.08
CA ASP A 272 -7.60 4.14 -18.06
C ASP A 272 -7.43 3.44 -19.41
N GLU A 273 -7.71 4.08 -20.55
CA GLU A 273 -7.47 3.41 -21.83
C GLU A 273 -5.98 3.28 -22.18
N TYR A 274 -5.17 4.33 -22.01
CA TYR A 274 -3.73 4.26 -22.34
C TYR A 274 -2.95 3.34 -21.39
N PHE A 275 -3.21 3.40 -20.09
CA PHE A 275 -2.60 2.52 -19.09
C PHE A 275 -3.09 1.09 -19.25
N ASN A 276 -4.40 0.86 -19.45
CA ASN A 276 -4.87 -0.51 -19.70
C ASN A 276 -4.35 -1.05 -21.04
N GLN A 277 -4.25 -0.23 -22.09
CA GLN A 277 -3.61 -0.63 -23.36
C GLN A 277 -2.12 -0.93 -23.16
N GLU A 278 -1.39 -0.14 -22.37
CA GLU A 278 0.03 -0.36 -22.11
C GLU A 278 0.26 -1.60 -21.24
N VAL A 279 -0.55 -1.79 -20.19
CA VAL A 279 -0.54 -3.00 -19.35
C VAL A 279 -0.90 -4.22 -20.17
N THR A 280 -1.94 -4.14 -21.00
CA THR A 280 -2.35 -5.24 -21.90
C THR A 280 -1.23 -5.54 -22.89
N ARG A 281 -0.61 -4.53 -23.51
CA ARG A 281 0.54 -4.70 -24.41
C ARG A 281 1.72 -5.35 -23.69
N ILE A 282 2.05 -4.94 -22.46
CA ILE A 282 3.14 -5.54 -21.66
C ILE A 282 2.84 -7.00 -21.34
N LEU A 283 1.59 -7.31 -20.96
CA LEU A 283 1.14 -8.67 -20.66
C LEU A 283 1.10 -9.56 -21.91
N GLU A 284 0.64 -9.04 -23.05
CA GLU A 284 0.56 -9.73 -24.34
C GLU A 284 1.94 -9.99 -24.95
N THR A 285 2.84 -9.00 -24.89
CA THR A 285 4.20 -9.11 -25.45
C THR A 285 5.14 -9.91 -24.54
N LYS A 286 4.76 -10.19 -23.28
CA LYS A 286 5.61 -10.83 -22.25
C LYS A 286 6.98 -10.14 -22.06
N ARG A 287 7.10 -8.85 -22.41
CA ARG A 287 8.35 -8.08 -22.32
C ARG A 287 8.53 -7.49 -20.93
N PHE A 288 8.43 -8.32 -19.89
CA PHE A 288 8.73 -7.94 -18.52
C PHE A 288 9.81 -8.86 -17.98
N ILE A 289 10.63 -8.33 -17.06
CA ILE A 289 11.71 -9.09 -16.47
C ILE A 289 11.10 -10.17 -15.56
N THR A 290 11.30 -11.44 -15.92
CA THR A 290 10.75 -12.58 -15.20
C THR A 290 11.60 -12.96 -13.99
N SER A 291 11.02 -13.68 -13.02
CA SER A 291 11.74 -14.21 -11.87
C SER A 291 12.93 -15.10 -12.26
N ASP A 292 12.79 -15.85 -13.35
CA ASP A 292 13.83 -16.74 -13.87
C ASP A 292 14.99 -15.95 -14.49
N GLU A 293 14.70 -14.86 -15.20
CA GLU A 293 15.73 -13.95 -15.72
C GLU A 293 16.50 -13.25 -14.61
N VAL A 294 15.82 -12.78 -13.54
CA VAL A 294 16.48 -12.18 -12.36
C VAL A 294 17.41 -13.20 -11.70
N LEU A 295 16.92 -14.44 -11.52
CA LEU A 295 17.70 -15.54 -10.96
C LEU A 295 18.90 -15.89 -11.84
N PHE A 296 18.71 -16.01 -13.15
CA PHE A 296 19.75 -16.32 -14.12
C PHE A 296 20.81 -15.23 -14.14
N PHE A 297 20.40 -13.96 -14.16
CA PHE A 297 21.31 -12.82 -14.14
C PHE A 297 22.15 -12.79 -12.86
N LEU A 298 21.53 -12.96 -11.69
CA LEU A 298 22.25 -13.02 -10.42
C LEU A 298 23.24 -14.21 -10.40
N LYS A 299 22.79 -15.41 -10.76
CA LYS A 299 23.66 -16.61 -10.79
C LYS A 299 24.82 -16.45 -11.74
N SER A 300 24.59 -15.89 -12.92
CA SER A 300 25.63 -15.64 -13.93
C SER A 300 26.65 -14.62 -13.45
N PHE A 301 26.20 -13.54 -12.82
CA PHE A 301 27.07 -12.54 -12.21
C PHE A 301 27.94 -13.14 -11.10
N LEU A 302 27.32 -13.89 -10.19
CA LEU A 302 28.03 -14.57 -9.10
C LEU A 302 29.04 -15.58 -9.65
N LYS A 303 28.66 -16.43 -10.60
CA LYS A 303 29.57 -17.41 -11.21
C LYS A 303 30.80 -16.74 -11.85
N ARG A 304 30.62 -15.58 -12.48
CA ARG A 304 31.68 -14.85 -13.19
C ARG A 304 32.60 -14.05 -12.28
N HIS A 305 32.05 -13.34 -11.29
CA HIS A 305 32.79 -12.38 -10.47
C HIS A 305 33.03 -12.83 -9.03
N TYR A 306 32.14 -13.68 -8.48
CA TYR A 306 32.16 -14.11 -7.08
C TYR A 306 31.84 -15.62 -6.94
N PRO A 307 32.67 -16.51 -7.53
CA PRO A 307 32.34 -17.94 -7.64
C PRO A 307 32.26 -18.68 -6.30
N LYS A 308 32.74 -18.08 -5.20
CA LYS A 308 32.62 -18.63 -3.84
C LYS A 308 31.26 -18.34 -3.20
N THR A 309 30.52 -17.38 -3.73
CA THR A 309 29.15 -17.08 -3.28
C THR A 309 28.17 -18.05 -3.91
N THR A 310 27.42 -18.78 -3.09
CA THR A 310 26.51 -19.84 -3.56
C THR A 310 25.05 -19.46 -3.36
N ALA A 311 24.23 -19.67 -4.40
CA ALA A 311 22.76 -19.62 -4.33
C ALA A 311 22.21 -21.02 -4.64
N LEU A 312 21.99 -21.83 -3.59
CA LEU A 312 21.60 -23.24 -3.72
C LEU A 312 20.17 -23.47 -3.23
N PRO A 313 19.40 -24.40 -3.82
CA PRO A 313 18.10 -24.78 -3.28
C PRO A 313 18.26 -25.30 -1.84
N PRO A 314 17.28 -25.06 -0.94
CA PRO A 314 17.37 -25.52 0.45
C PRO A 314 17.31 -27.04 0.51
N LYS A 315 17.94 -27.61 1.55
CA LYS A 315 17.89 -29.05 1.84
C LYS A 315 16.47 -29.60 2.05
N SER A 316 15.50 -28.73 2.30
CA SER A 316 14.08 -29.06 2.50
C SER A 316 13.31 -29.34 1.21
N GLY A 317 13.88 -29.10 0.02
CA GLY A 317 13.23 -29.41 -1.27
C GLY A 317 12.10 -28.45 -1.67
N ARG A 318 11.96 -27.29 -1.01
CA ARG A 318 10.97 -26.26 -1.39
C ARG A 318 11.39 -25.62 -2.71
N ALA A 319 10.58 -25.81 -3.76
CA ALA A 319 10.79 -25.20 -5.07
C ALA A 319 10.81 -23.68 -4.95
N ASN A 320 11.63 -23.01 -5.78
CA ASN A 320 11.77 -21.54 -5.87
C ASN A 320 12.29 -20.80 -4.63
N VAL A 321 12.74 -21.53 -3.61
CA VAL A 321 13.49 -20.97 -2.47
C VAL A 321 14.96 -21.32 -2.63
N PHE A 322 15.84 -20.40 -2.23
CA PHE A 322 17.29 -20.60 -2.29
C PHE A 322 17.95 -20.11 -0.99
N VAL A 323 19.08 -20.72 -0.63
CA VAL A 323 19.97 -20.26 0.42
C VAL A 323 21.09 -19.47 -0.26
N LEU A 324 21.11 -18.15 -0.05
CA LEU A 324 22.20 -17.29 -0.53
C LEU A 324 23.28 -17.21 0.56
N LYS A 325 24.48 -17.70 0.24
CA LYS A 325 25.66 -17.65 1.10
C LYS A 325 26.70 -16.71 0.50
N PRO A 326 26.72 -15.43 0.92
CA PRO A 326 27.67 -14.45 0.42
C PRO A 326 29.07 -14.68 1.00
N ASP A 327 30.09 -14.65 0.14
CA ASP A 327 31.49 -14.58 0.57
C ASP A 327 31.89 -13.14 0.97
N GLU A 328 33.08 -12.97 1.55
CA GLU A 328 33.58 -11.66 1.98
C GLU A 328 33.79 -10.66 0.84
N ASP A 329 34.13 -11.12 -0.36
CA ASP A 329 34.38 -10.27 -1.52
C ASP A 329 33.04 -9.71 -2.05
N PHE A 330 32.01 -10.54 -2.10
CA PHE A 330 30.66 -10.14 -2.47
C PHE A 330 30.02 -9.24 -1.41
N ARG A 331 30.23 -9.51 -0.10
CA ARG A 331 29.81 -8.60 0.98
C ARG A 331 30.41 -7.20 0.79
N ARG A 332 31.71 -7.13 0.45
CA ARG A 332 32.40 -5.85 0.17
C ARG A 332 31.87 -5.17 -1.07
N PHE A 333 31.59 -5.92 -2.12
CA PHE A 333 31.00 -5.42 -3.36
C PHE A 333 29.67 -4.71 -3.12
N ILE A 334 28.76 -5.33 -2.37
CA ILE A 334 27.45 -4.75 -2.04
C ILE A 334 27.61 -3.44 -1.25
N ARG A 335 28.52 -3.40 -0.27
CA ARG A 335 28.80 -2.18 0.50
C ARG A 335 29.29 -1.02 -0.37
N MET A 336 30.07 -1.32 -1.42
CA MET A 336 30.66 -0.31 -2.29
C MET A 336 29.67 0.24 -3.32
N HIS A 337 28.76 -0.60 -3.83
CA HIS A 337 27.88 -0.23 -4.95
C HIS A 337 26.43 0.05 -4.53
N SER A 338 26.00 -0.33 -3.32
CA SER A 338 24.64 -0.08 -2.84
C SER A 338 24.40 1.41 -2.54
N PRO A 339 23.27 2.00 -2.99
CA PRO A 339 22.96 3.41 -2.73
C PRO A 339 22.68 3.68 -1.24
N SER A 340 23.30 4.72 -0.69
CA SER A 340 23.28 5.10 0.74
C SER A 340 21.92 5.54 1.31
N THR A 341 20.88 5.62 0.48
CA THR A 341 19.54 6.12 0.83
C THR A 341 18.55 5.05 1.26
N GLU A 342 18.85 3.75 1.08
CA GLU A 342 17.95 2.65 1.47
C GLU A 342 18.38 2.01 2.80
N ASN A 343 17.49 1.22 3.42
CA ASN A 343 17.70 0.48 4.67
C ASN A 343 18.78 -0.63 4.56
N ILE A 344 19.99 -0.26 4.12
CA ILE A 344 21.18 -1.12 3.95
C ILE A 344 21.47 -1.87 5.24
N LYS A 345 21.24 -1.25 6.41
CA LYS A 345 21.48 -1.88 7.73
C LYS A 345 20.74 -3.21 7.91
N ALA A 346 19.52 -3.34 7.39
CA ALA A 346 18.74 -4.56 7.49
C ALA A 346 19.33 -5.66 6.60
N LEU A 347 19.72 -5.31 5.38
CA LEU A 347 20.36 -6.22 4.43
C LEU A 347 21.76 -6.62 4.89
N GLU A 348 22.56 -5.69 5.44
CA GLU A 348 23.89 -5.95 5.98
C GLU A 348 23.85 -6.96 7.13
N LYS A 349 22.87 -6.82 8.03
CA LYS A 349 22.66 -7.80 9.10
C LYS A 349 22.37 -9.17 8.52
N LYS A 350 21.58 -9.27 7.44
CA LYS A 350 21.30 -10.53 6.74
C LYS A 350 22.53 -11.10 6.01
N LEU A 351 23.32 -10.23 5.37
CA LEU A 351 24.54 -10.60 4.66
C LEU A 351 25.65 -11.10 5.62
N SER A 352 25.65 -10.66 6.87
CA SER A 352 26.62 -11.10 7.90
C SER A 352 26.39 -12.52 8.44
N PHE A 353 25.29 -13.19 8.10
CA PHE A 353 25.06 -14.57 8.55
C PHE A 353 25.93 -15.55 7.73
N ASP A 354 26.86 -16.21 8.40
CA ASP A 354 27.73 -17.23 7.78
C ASP A 354 26.97 -18.49 7.32
N SER A 355 25.79 -18.75 7.91
CA SER A 355 24.88 -19.79 7.44
C SER A 355 24.20 -19.46 6.10
N GLY A 356 24.31 -18.20 5.64
CA GLY A 356 23.47 -17.63 4.60
C GLY A 356 22.05 -17.31 5.08
N PHE A 357 21.25 -16.76 4.18
CA PHE A 357 19.85 -16.42 4.42
C PHE A 357 18.97 -16.93 3.28
N LEU A 358 17.68 -17.12 3.57
CA LEU A 358 16.71 -17.63 2.62
C LEU A 358 16.22 -16.50 1.70
N VAL A 359 16.21 -16.78 0.41
CA VAL A 359 15.79 -15.87 -0.64
C VAL A 359 14.78 -16.57 -1.55
N THR A 360 13.88 -15.80 -2.13
CA THR A 360 12.96 -16.24 -3.18
C THR A 360 12.94 -15.21 -4.29
N PHE A 361 12.67 -15.67 -5.51
CA PHE A 361 12.41 -14.83 -6.68
C PHE A 361 10.94 -14.94 -7.12
N SER A 362 10.17 -15.81 -6.47
CA SER A 362 8.73 -15.98 -6.69
C SER A 362 7.93 -15.10 -5.75
N ASP A 363 7.04 -14.32 -6.35
CA ASP A 363 6.00 -13.53 -5.70
C ASP A 363 5.10 -14.37 -4.77
N GLN A 364 4.65 -15.54 -5.26
CA GLN A 364 3.77 -16.44 -4.52
C GLN A 364 4.43 -16.97 -3.24
N GLU A 365 5.72 -17.28 -3.29
CA GLU A 365 6.44 -17.77 -2.12
C GLU A 365 6.76 -16.63 -1.13
N ALA A 366 7.04 -15.41 -1.61
CA ALA A 366 7.23 -14.24 -0.77
C ALA A 366 5.96 -13.85 0.01
N CYS A 367 4.78 -13.93 -0.63
CA CYS A 367 3.51 -13.64 0.03
C CYS A 367 3.13 -14.66 1.12
N LYS A 368 3.58 -15.91 0.98
CA LYS A 368 3.30 -16.97 1.98
C LYS A 368 4.20 -16.90 3.20
N ASP A 369 5.41 -16.36 3.06
CA ASP A 369 6.46 -16.45 4.07
C ASP A 369 7.27 -15.16 4.12
N GLU A 370 6.85 -14.25 5.02
CA GLU A 370 7.48 -12.94 5.25
C GLU A 370 8.94 -13.05 5.73
N THR A 371 9.41 -14.24 6.13
CA THR A 371 10.79 -14.44 6.55
C THR A 371 11.76 -14.56 5.37
N LEU A 372 11.25 -14.86 4.17
CA LEU A 372 12.03 -14.96 2.94
C LEU A 372 12.39 -13.56 2.42
N GLU A 373 13.64 -13.37 2.01
CA GLU A 373 14.00 -12.15 1.28
C GLU A 373 13.56 -12.27 -0.19
N PHE A 374 12.64 -11.40 -0.62
CA PHE A 374 12.18 -11.36 -1.99
C PHE A 374 13.16 -10.56 -2.87
N ILE A 375 13.89 -11.25 -3.75
CA ILE A 375 14.84 -10.61 -4.66
C ILE A 375 14.13 -10.25 -5.97
N THR A 376 13.85 -8.95 -6.12
CA THR A 376 13.33 -8.34 -7.34
C THR A 376 14.38 -7.43 -7.99
N ILE A 377 14.09 -6.88 -9.17
CA ILE A 377 14.92 -5.84 -9.82
C ILE A 377 15.17 -4.61 -8.94
N HIS A 378 14.31 -4.36 -7.95
CA HIS A 378 14.43 -3.25 -7.02
C HIS A 378 15.20 -3.59 -5.74
N ASN A 379 15.55 -4.87 -5.54
CA ASN A 379 16.34 -5.30 -4.39
C ASN A 379 17.73 -4.62 -4.42
N PRO A 380 18.30 -4.21 -3.27
CA PRO A 380 19.60 -3.54 -3.25
C PRO A 380 20.74 -4.35 -3.88
N ILE A 381 20.68 -5.70 -3.82
CA ILE A 381 21.65 -6.57 -4.50
C ILE A 381 21.60 -6.34 -6.02
N MET A 382 20.41 -6.34 -6.60
CA MET A 382 20.22 -6.16 -8.04
C MET A 382 20.59 -4.74 -8.47
N LYS A 383 20.28 -3.73 -7.67
CA LYS A 383 20.71 -2.34 -7.92
C LYS A 383 22.24 -2.19 -7.88
N ALA A 384 22.92 -2.85 -6.94
CA ALA A 384 24.37 -2.84 -6.87
C ALA A 384 25.01 -3.50 -8.10
N ILE A 385 24.47 -4.64 -8.55
CA ILE A 385 24.91 -5.31 -9.79
C ILE A 385 24.67 -4.42 -11.01
N LYS A 386 23.49 -3.80 -11.12
CA LYS A 386 23.18 -2.86 -12.19
C LYS A 386 24.20 -1.72 -12.24
N ARG A 387 24.48 -1.10 -11.09
CA ARG A 387 25.44 0.01 -10.98
C ARG A 387 26.84 -0.41 -11.42
N TYR A 388 27.28 -1.61 -11.02
CA TYR A 388 28.55 -2.14 -11.48
C TYR A 388 28.64 -2.20 -13.01
N TYR A 389 27.59 -2.65 -13.70
CA TYR A 389 27.58 -2.64 -15.17
C TYR A 389 27.46 -1.24 -15.78
N ASP A 390 26.73 -0.32 -15.14
CA ASP A 390 26.67 1.08 -15.56
C ASP A 390 28.05 1.76 -15.49
N ASP A 391 28.84 1.44 -14.45
CA ASP A 391 30.18 1.97 -14.22
C ASP A 391 31.24 1.27 -15.09
N ASN A 392 31.00 0.02 -15.50
CA ASN A 392 31.92 -0.82 -16.29
C ASN A 392 31.34 -1.15 -17.68
N LYS A 393 30.85 -0.14 -18.41
CA LYS A 393 30.32 -0.33 -19.78
C LYS A 393 31.38 -0.97 -20.69
N GLN A 394 31.04 -2.12 -21.27
CA GLN A 394 31.91 -2.79 -22.23
C GLN A 394 31.94 -2.01 -23.55
N SER A 395 33.14 -1.86 -24.13
CA SER A 395 33.35 -1.12 -25.40
C SER A 395 33.21 -2.00 -26.65
N VAL A 396 32.83 -3.27 -26.49
CA VAL A 396 32.74 -4.26 -27.57
C VAL A 396 31.37 -4.92 -27.52
N TYR A 397 30.73 -5.10 -28.68
CA TYR A 397 29.48 -5.85 -28.78
C TYR A 397 29.71 -7.32 -28.42
N ALA A 398 28.89 -7.86 -27.52
CA ALA A 398 28.95 -9.28 -27.20
C ALA A 398 28.42 -10.09 -28.39
N THR A 399 29.16 -11.12 -28.79
CA THR A 399 28.68 -12.12 -29.75
C THR A 399 28.39 -13.44 -29.07
N ALA A 400 27.37 -14.16 -29.53
CA ALA A 400 26.96 -15.43 -28.91
C ALA A 400 26.54 -16.50 -29.92
N GLN A 401 26.68 -17.76 -29.52
CA GLN A 401 26.21 -18.90 -30.29
C GLN A 401 25.62 -19.97 -29.37
N PHE A 402 24.39 -20.38 -29.64
CA PHE A 402 23.65 -21.30 -28.78
C PHE A 402 22.52 -22.01 -29.53
N ARG A 403 21.91 -22.98 -28.86
CA ARG A 403 20.79 -23.78 -29.35
C ARG A 403 19.56 -23.53 -28.49
N LEU A 404 18.39 -23.53 -29.12
CA LEU A 404 17.09 -23.45 -28.46
C LEU A 404 16.24 -24.66 -28.84
N SER A 405 15.45 -25.14 -27.90
CA SER A 405 14.39 -26.11 -28.15
C SER A 405 13.08 -25.35 -28.39
N GLY A 406 12.48 -25.51 -29.55
CA GLY A 406 11.31 -24.74 -29.96
C GLY A 406 10.31 -25.55 -30.77
N HIS A 407 9.22 -24.89 -31.16
CA HIS A 407 8.21 -25.51 -32.00
C HIS A 407 8.79 -25.81 -33.39
N SER A 408 8.41 -26.95 -33.98
CA SER A 408 8.82 -27.36 -35.35
C SER A 408 8.67 -26.26 -36.43
N LYS A 409 7.71 -25.33 -36.30
CA LYS A 409 7.52 -24.20 -37.23
C LYS A 409 8.66 -23.17 -37.22
N TYR A 410 9.47 -23.16 -36.17
CA TYR A 410 10.59 -22.23 -35.96
C TYR A 410 11.94 -22.91 -36.16
N GLN A 411 11.95 -24.17 -36.60
CA GLN A 411 13.17 -24.93 -36.79
C GLN A 411 14.04 -24.32 -37.89
N GLY A 412 15.33 -24.17 -37.60
CA GLY A 412 16.31 -23.64 -38.55
C GLY A 412 17.48 -22.97 -37.86
N LYS A 413 18.41 -22.45 -38.67
CA LYS A 413 19.53 -21.65 -38.19
C LYS A 413 19.28 -20.18 -38.52
N TYR A 414 19.53 -19.32 -37.54
CA TYR A 414 19.25 -17.90 -37.66
C TYR A 414 20.48 -17.08 -37.25
N LEU A 415 20.78 -16.05 -38.03
CA LEU A 415 21.56 -14.92 -37.55
C LEU A 415 20.62 -14.03 -36.75
N PHE A 416 21.01 -13.65 -35.54
CA PHE A 416 20.20 -12.75 -34.72
C PHE A 416 20.96 -11.49 -34.35
N PHE A 417 20.22 -10.40 -34.19
CA PHE A 417 20.69 -9.13 -33.64
C PHE A 417 19.68 -8.65 -32.60
N ILE A 418 20.17 -8.15 -31.47
CA ILE A 418 19.33 -7.57 -30.42
C ILE A 418 19.66 -6.09 -30.36
N TYR A 419 18.66 -5.27 -30.71
CA TYR A 419 18.75 -3.81 -30.62
C TYR A 419 18.00 -3.32 -29.38
N LEU A 420 18.54 -2.30 -28.73
CA LEU A 420 17.85 -1.48 -27.75
C LEU A 420 17.24 -0.28 -28.47
N LEU A 421 15.91 -0.27 -28.53
CA LEU A 421 15.11 0.86 -28.96
C LEU A 421 14.91 1.81 -27.76
N GLU A 422 15.47 3.00 -27.88
CA GLU A 422 15.35 4.07 -26.90
C GLU A 422 14.34 5.11 -27.37
N LYS A 423 13.18 5.17 -26.72
CA LYS A 423 12.16 6.19 -26.97
C LYS A 423 12.28 7.26 -25.89
N ALA A 424 12.63 8.48 -26.28
CA ALA A 424 12.63 9.62 -25.38
C ALA A 424 11.48 10.56 -25.74
N ALA A 425 10.56 10.74 -24.80
CA ALA A 425 9.44 11.66 -24.88
C ALA A 425 9.18 12.22 -23.46
N LEU A 426 7.91 12.47 -23.08
CA LEU A 426 7.56 12.80 -21.70
C LEU A 426 7.98 11.70 -20.70
N LYS A 427 8.00 10.44 -21.16
CA LYS A 427 8.65 9.31 -20.48
C LYS A 427 9.75 8.76 -21.37
N LYS A 428 10.81 8.24 -20.74
CA LYS A 428 11.81 7.41 -21.41
C LYS A 428 11.34 5.96 -21.37
N ASP A 429 11.38 5.30 -22.51
CA ASP A 429 11.02 3.91 -22.68
C ASP A 429 12.14 3.16 -23.42
N LEU A 430 12.41 1.94 -22.98
CA LEU A 430 13.56 1.12 -23.41
C LEU A 430 13.03 -0.26 -23.79
N ILE A 431 13.15 -0.61 -25.07
CA ILE A 431 12.56 -1.83 -25.63
C ILE A 431 13.64 -2.63 -26.33
N LEU A 432 13.73 -3.93 -26.06
CA LEU A 432 14.57 -4.83 -26.85
C LEU A 432 13.83 -5.29 -28.11
N ILE A 433 14.50 -5.18 -29.25
CA ILE A 433 14.00 -5.62 -30.55
C ILE A 433 14.97 -6.65 -31.12
N PRO A 434 14.59 -7.95 -31.08
CA PRO A 434 15.32 -8.99 -31.78
C PRO A 434 14.98 -8.98 -33.27
N ILE A 435 16.00 -9.08 -34.10
CA ILE A 435 15.92 -9.33 -35.53
C ILE A 435 16.50 -10.72 -35.76
N LEU A 436 15.74 -11.63 -36.37
CA LEU A 436 16.23 -12.95 -36.78
C LEU A 436 16.20 -13.08 -38.29
N ILE A 437 17.27 -13.63 -38.85
CA ILE A 437 17.41 -13.82 -40.29
C ILE A 437 17.72 -15.29 -40.50
N ASN A 438 16.78 -15.99 -41.14
CA ASN A 438 16.92 -17.40 -41.42
C ASN A 438 18.03 -17.60 -42.46
N LEU A 439 19.02 -18.44 -42.12
CA LEU A 439 20.19 -18.64 -42.96
C LEU A 439 19.94 -19.49 -44.20
N ASP A 440 18.88 -20.29 -44.19
CA ASP A 440 18.56 -21.22 -45.28
C ASP A 440 17.76 -20.52 -46.39
N ASN A 441 16.90 -19.56 -46.04
CA ASN A 441 16.01 -18.89 -46.99
C ASN A 441 16.10 -17.35 -47.01
N GLY A 442 16.93 -16.74 -46.17
CA GLY A 442 17.13 -15.29 -46.10
C GLY A 442 15.96 -14.51 -45.50
N ARG A 443 14.93 -15.19 -44.98
CA ARG A 443 13.74 -14.53 -44.43
C ARG A 443 14.07 -13.77 -43.15
N VAL A 444 13.72 -12.49 -43.13
CA VAL A 444 13.86 -11.60 -41.99
C VAL A 444 12.61 -11.64 -41.11
N HIS A 445 12.81 -11.74 -39.79
CA HIS A 445 11.79 -11.84 -38.75
C HIS A 445 12.03 -10.74 -37.72
N ILE A 446 11.12 -9.77 -37.66
CA ILE A 446 11.19 -8.59 -36.79
C ILE A 446 9.78 -8.26 -36.34
N MET A 447 9.59 -8.02 -35.03
CA MET A 447 8.29 -7.68 -34.44
C MET A 447 7.18 -8.66 -34.86
N ASP A 448 7.53 -9.94 -34.93
CA ASP A 448 6.63 -11.05 -35.22
C ASP A 448 6.66 -12.11 -34.11
N GLN A 449 5.80 -13.12 -34.23
CA GLN A 449 5.67 -14.20 -33.25
C GLN A 449 6.99 -14.96 -32.99
N LEU A 450 7.85 -15.11 -34.00
CA LEU A 450 9.14 -15.81 -33.84
C LEU A 450 10.10 -14.93 -33.03
N SER A 451 10.19 -13.64 -33.37
CA SER A 451 11.07 -12.69 -32.70
C SER A 451 10.69 -12.48 -31.23
N ASP A 452 9.40 -12.41 -30.92
CA ASP A 452 8.91 -12.30 -29.53
C ASP A 452 9.14 -13.60 -28.74
N TRP A 453 8.87 -14.76 -29.36
CA TRP A 453 9.16 -16.06 -28.76
C TRP A 453 10.65 -16.22 -28.45
N PHE A 454 11.52 -15.84 -29.40
CA PHE A 454 12.97 -15.90 -29.24
C PHE A 454 13.46 -15.09 -28.04
N LEU A 455 12.93 -13.88 -27.83
CA LEU A 455 13.32 -13.04 -26.69
C LEU A 455 12.98 -13.70 -25.35
N GLY A 456 11.83 -14.37 -25.26
CA GLY A 456 11.42 -15.07 -24.04
C GLY A 456 12.19 -16.37 -23.79
N GLU A 457 12.60 -17.08 -24.84
CA GLU A 457 13.29 -18.37 -24.72
C GLU A 457 14.82 -18.26 -24.66
N ILE A 458 15.41 -17.09 -24.96
CA ILE A 458 16.87 -16.92 -24.98
C ILE A 458 17.55 -17.32 -23.66
N VAL A 459 16.84 -17.16 -22.53
CA VAL A 459 17.32 -17.55 -21.19
C VAL A 459 17.54 -19.07 -21.04
N ASN A 460 16.85 -19.87 -21.86
CA ASN A 460 16.93 -21.33 -21.89
C ASN A 460 17.97 -21.84 -22.92
N GLY A 461 18.75 -20.93 -23.53
CA GLY A 461 19.74 -21.28 -24.54
C GLY A 461 20.88 -22.16 -24.01
N GLU A 462 21.18 -23.23 -24.74
CA GLU A 462 22.32 -24.10 -24.48
C GLU A 462 23.51 -23.67 -25.35
N PRO A 463 24.70 -23.40 -24.79
CA PRO A 463 25.86 -23.01 -25.58
C PRO A 463 26.21 -24.10 -26.60
N ALA A 464 26.60 -23.69 -27.81
CA ALA A 464 27.08 -24.61 -28.83
C ALA A 464 28.62 -24.61 -28.86
N ASP A 465 29.22 -25.79 -28.66
CA ASP A 465 30.68 -25.97 -28.74
C ASP A 465 31.20 -26.02 -30.19
N GLU A 466 30.30 -26.15 -31.18
CA GLU A 466 30.61 -26.20 -32.61
C GLU A 466 30.08 -24.95 -33.31
N TYR A 467 30.79 -24.50 -34.35
CA TYR A 467 30.33 -23.43 -35.23
C TYR A 467 29.03 -23.84 -35.93
N LEU A 468 27.91 -23.26 -35.49
CA LEU A 468 26.58 -23.53 -36.05
C LEU A 468 26.44 -23.04 -37.50
N ALA A 469 27.24 -22.07 -37.92
CA ALA A 469 27.20 -21.54 -39.28
C ALA A 469 28.58 -21.06 -39.76
N THR A 470 28.83 -21.21 -41.06
CA THR A 470 29.95 -20.65 -41.80
C THR A 470 29.42 -19.54 -42.70
N TYR A 471 30.00 -18.34 -42.60
CA TYR A 471 29.56 -17.17 -43.35
C TYR A 471 30.63 -16.72 -44.33
N ASN A 472 30.20 -16.29 -45.52
CA ASN A 472 31.01 -15.41 -46.36
C ASN A 472 30.85 -13.97 -45.83
N GLU A 473 31.96 -13.24 -45.70
CA GLU A 473 32.00 -11.86 -45.20
C GLU A 473 31.06 -10.95 -46.01
N GLU A 474 31.04 -11.08 -47.34
CA GLU A 474 30.14 -10.32 -48.21
C GLU A 474 28.65 -10.59 -47.95
N GLN A 475 28.29 -11.86 -47.68
CA GLN A 475 26.91 -12.23 -47.38
C GLN A 475 26.49 -11.68 -46.02
N PHE A 476 27.37 -11.74 -45.02
CA PHE A 476 27.10 -11.16 -43.71
C PHE A 476 26.92 -9.64 -43.80
N GLU A 477 27.79 -8.93 -44.52
CA GLU A 477 27.66 -7.48 -44.71
C GLU A 477 26.35 -7.08 -45.40
N LEU A 478 25.94 -7.84 -46.43
CA LEU A 478 24.68 -7.61 -47.12
C LEU A 478 23.50 -7.79 -46.16
N THR A 479 23.45 -8.92 -45.46
CA THR A 479 22.39 -9.24 -44.50
C THR A 479 22.33 -8.25 -43.33
N PHE A 480 23.50 -7.79 -42.84
CA PHE A 480 23.58 -6.77 -41.80
C PHE A 480 23.04 -5.41 -42.28
N ARG A 481 23.34 -5.04 -43.54
CA ARG A 481 22.83 -3.81 -44.15
C ARG A 481 21.32 -3.85 -44.34
N GLU A 482 20.79 -4.97 -44.83
CA GLU A 482 19.34 -5.18 -44.97
C GLU A 482 18.63 -5.03 -43.62
N ALA A 483 19.18 -5.62 -42.55
CA ALA A 483 18.65 -5.47 -41.20
C ALA A 483 18.63 -4.00 -40.73
N ALA A 484 19.67 -3.23 -41.05
CA ALA A 484 19.76 -1.81 -40.73
C ALA A 484 18.72 -0.97 -41.49
N GLU A 485 18.44 -1.29 -42.75
CA GLU A 485 17.40 -0.61 -43.53
C GLU A 485 16.00 -0.82 -42.94
N TYR A 486 15.68 -2.05 -42.49
CA TYR A 486 14.43 -2.32 -41.79
C TYR A 486 14.29 -1.52 -40.49
N LEU A 487 15.39 -1.33 -39.76
CA LEU A 487 15.38 -0.54 -38.52
C LEU A 487 15.11 0.95 -38.75
N GLU A 488 15.62 1.52 -39.83
CA GLU A 488 15.34 2.92 -40.17
C GLU A 488 13.85 3.14 -40.45
N ILE A 489 13.20 2.22 -41.19
CA ILE A 489 11.76 2.27 -41.43
C ILE A 489 10.99 2.18 -40.11
N ILE A 490 11.35 1.23 -39.24
CA ILE A 490 10.72 1.08 -37.92
C ILE A 490 10.94 2.33 -37.08
N ARG A 491 12.12 2.97 -37.15
CA ARG A 491 12.43 4.21 -36.43
C ARG A 491 11.47 5.33 -36.80
N GLU A 492 11.30 5.56 -38.10
CA GLU A 492 10.43 6.62 -38.60
C GLU A 492 8.97 6.40 -38.18
N GLU A 493 8.46 5.18 -38.35
CA GLU A 493 7.10 4.84 -37.93
C GLU A 493 6.89 5.00 -36.41
N GLU A 494 7.83 4.53 -35.60
CA GLU A 494 7.74 4.62 -34.15
C GLU A 494 7.90 6.06 -33.65
N GLU A 495 8.72 6.90 -34.30
CA GLU A 495 8.86 8.31 -33.97
C GLU A 495 7.56 9.08 -34.27
N GLU A 496 6.92 8.82 -35.41
CA GLU A 496 5.62 9.44 -35.73
C GLU A 496 4.54 9.05 -34.72
N LYS A 497 4.42 7.75 -34.40
CA LYS A 497 3.47 7.26 -33.40
C LYS A 497 3.73 7.90 -32.04
N LEU A 498 5.00 7.95 -31.62
CA LEU A 498 5.42 8.53 -30.36
C LEU A 498 5.12 10.03 -30.30
N ARG A 499 5.36 10.77 -31.39
CA ARG A 499 5.05 12.20 -31.50
C ARG A 499 3.57 12.48 -31.28
N ARG A 500 2.69 11.77 -32.01
CA ARG A 500 1.23 11.94 -31.91
C ARG A 500 0.75 11.67 -30.48
N SER A 501 1.19 10.56 -29.88
CA SER A 501 0.81 10.19 -28.51
C SER A 501 1.36 11.18 -27.47
N ASN A 502 2.63 11.60 -27.61
CA ASN A 502 3.28 12.54 -26.69
C ASN A 502 2.64 13.93 -26.74
N ASP A 503 2.27 14.41 -27.93
CA ASP A 503 1.59 15.69 -28.10
C ASP A 503 0.25 15.72 -27.34
N THR A 504 -0.56 14.66 -27.46
CA THR A 504 -1.80 14.52 -26.70
C THR A 504 -1.54 14.52 -25.20
N LEU A 505 -0.55 13.76 -24.72
CA LEU A 505 -0.21 13.69 -23.29
C LEU A 505 0.29 15.02 -22.73
N VAL A 506 1.16 15.72 -23.45
CA VAL A 506 1.69 17.03 -23.05
C VAL A 506 0.56 18.06 -22.99
N ASN A 507 -0.31 18.10 -24.00
CA ASN A 507 -1.46 19.01 -24.02
C ASN A 507 -2.38 18.79 -22.82
N ASN A 508 -2.72 17.53 -22.52
CA ASN A 508 -3.58 17.18 -21.39
C ASN A 508 -2.95 17.57 -20.04
N GLN A 509 -1.63 17.39 -19.87
CA GLN A 509 -0.93 17.81 -18.65
C GLN A 509 -0.86 19.33 -18.50
N ILE A 510 -0.63 20.06 -19.60
CA ILE A 510 -0.63 21.53 -19.59
C ILE A 510 -2.01 22.05 -19.21
N GLU A 511 -3.08 21.48 -19.78
CA GLU A 511 -4.45 21.85 -19.43
C GLU A 511 -4.76 21.57 -17.94
N SER A 512 -4.37 20.40 -17.44
CA SER A 512 -4.54 20.04 -16.02
C SER A 512 -3.80 21.02 -15.09
N VAL A 513 -2.58 21.41 -15.43
CA VAL A 513 -1.79 22.39 -14.67
C VAL A 513 -2.47 23.77 -14.69
N LYS A 514 -2.99 24.20 -15.84
CA LYS A 514 -3.74 25.46 -15.97
C LYS A 514 -4.99 25.48 -15.09
N GLN A 515 -5.79 24.42 -15.13
CA GLN A 515 -7.05 24.35 -14.39
C GLN A 515 -6.79 24.29 -12.87
N ALA A 516 -5.86 23.46 -12.40
CA ALA A 516 -5.46 23.40 -11.00
C ALA A 516 -4.90 24.74 -10.48
N GLY A 517 -4.09 25.43 -11.29
CA GLY A 517 -3.60 26.78 -11.00
C GLY A 517 -4.75 27.79 -10.88
N THR A 518 -5.67 27.77 -11.84
CA THR A 518 -6.86 28.65 -11.88
C THR A 518 -7.74 28.48 -10.64
N ILE A 519 -7.99 27.24 -10.20
CA ILE A 519 -8.76 26.95 -8.98
C ILE A 519 -8.07 27.53 -7.73
N LYS A 520 -6.75 27.34 -7.60
CA LYS A 520 -5.98 27.89 -6.46
C LYS A 520 -5.99 29.41 -6.45
N ILE A 521 -5.87 30.05 -7.62
CA ILE A 521 -5.96 31.50 -7.77
C ILE A 521 -7.36 32.00 -7.43
N ARG A 522 -8.42 31.34 -7.91
CA ARG A 522 -9.82 31.69 -7.60
C ARG A 522 -10.08 31.67 -6.09
N LYS A 523 -9.71 30.59 -5.40
CA LYS A 523 -9.85 30.47 -3.93
C LYS A 523 -9.10 31.59 -3.20
N ALA A 524 -7.89 31.94 -3.65
CA ALA A 524 -7.14 33.06 -3.06
C ALA A 524 -7.83 34.42 -3.31
N LYS A 525 -8.41 34.65 -4.50
CA LYS A 525 -9.18 35.86 -4.83
C LYS A 525 -10.46 35.98 -3.99
N GLU A 526 -11.18 34.89 -3.76
CA GLU A 526 -12.37 34.85 -2.89
C GLU A 526 -12.04 35.19 -1.43
N ILE A 527 -10.89 34.72 -0.92
CA ILE A 527 -10.44 35.08 0.42
C ILE A 527 -10.11 36.58 0.49
N ILE A 528 -9.44 37.12 -0.53
CA ILE A 528 -9.15 38.56 -0.62
C ILE A 528 -10.45 39.36 -0.64
N SER A 529 -11.42 39.02 -1.49
CA SER A 529 -12.68 39.75 -1.60
C SER A 529 -13.47 39.71 -0.30
N LYS A 530 -13.48 38.58 0.41
CA LYS A 530 -14.10 38.45 1.74
C LYS A 530 -13.50 39.42 2.75
N PHE A 531 -12.17 39.53 2.82
CA PHE A 531 -11.51 40.44 3.75
C PHE A 531 -11.68 41.92 3.37
N LEU A 532 -11.70 42.25 2.08
CA LEU A 532 -12.00 43.62 1.61
C LEU A 532 -13.44 44.02 1.95
N ASN A 533 -14.42 43.11 1.76
CA ASN A 533 -15.81 43.34 2.12
C ASN A 533 -16.04 43.49 3.64
N GLN A 534 -15.11 43.00 4.46
CA GLN A 534 -15.09 43.21 5.91
C GLN A 534 -14.45 44.55 6.32
N GLY A 535 -14.16 45.44 5.36
CA GLY A 535 -13.62 46.78 5.60
C GLY A 535 -12.10 46.83 5.75
N LYS A 536 -11.38 45.75 5.43
CA LYS A 536 -9.91 45.77 5.46
C LYS A 536 -9.34 46.45 4.22
N SER A 537 -8.23 47.17 4.40
CA SER A 537 -7.48 47.80 3.31
C SER A 537 -6.76 46.77 2.44
N GLU A 538 -6.48 47.12 1.19
CA GLU A 538 -5.62 46.34 0.30
C GLU A 538 -4.20 46.11 0.86
N GLU A 539 -3.76 46.95 1.79
CA GLU A 539 -2.46 46.87 2.46
C GLU A 539 -2.47 45.97 3.71
N ASP A 540 -3.62 45.39 4.08
CA ASP A 540 -3.69 44.46 5.21
C ASP A 540 -2.73 43.28 5.00
N PRO A 541 -1.97 42.85 6.02
CA PRO A 541 -1.00 41.76 5.91
C PRO A 541 -1.58 40.47 5.32
N ILE A 542 -2.84 40.14 5.63
CA ILE A 542 -3.53 38.94 5.14
C ILE A 542 -3.84 39.09 3.64
N VAL A 543 -4.30 40.26 3.21
CA VAL A 543 -4.57 40.54 1.78
C VAL A 543 -3.27 40.50 0.97
N ARG A 544 -2.19 41.10 1.48
CA ARG A 544 -0.85 41.05 0.85
C ARG A 544 -0.32 39.62 0.73
N LEU A 545 -0.49 38.80 1.77
CA LEU A 545 -0.10 37.39 1.76
C LEU A 545 -0.81 36.63 0.63
N HIS A 546 -2.12 36.78 0.49
CA HIS A 546 -2.89 36.09 -0.55
C HIS A 546 -2.58 36.61 -1.96
N LYS A 547 -2.34 37.92 -2.13
CA LYS A 547 -1.82 38.47 -3.40
C LYS A 547 -0.45 37.87 -3.76
N GLY A 548 0.44 37.70 -2.78
CA GLY A 548 1.73 37.03 -2.95
C GLY A 548 1.59 35.55 -3.32
N ARG A 549 0.63 34.83 -2.71
CA ARG A 549 0.31 33.44 -3.06
C ARG A 549 -0.17 33.31 -4.51
N ILE A 550 -1.03 34.22 -4.98
CA ILE A 550 -1.48 34.25 -6.38
C ILE A 550 -0.29 34.36 -7.33
N ARG A 551 0.58 35.36 -7.13
CA ARG A 551 1.79 35.52 -7.95
C ARG A 551 2.67 34.27 -7.94
N LYS A 552 2.87 33.66 -6.77
CA LYS A 552 3.65 32.42 -6.65
C LYS A 552 3.01 31.25 -7.42
N PHE A 553 1.68 31.14 -7.40
CA PHE A 553 0.98 30.11 -8.17
C PHE A 553 1.07 30.36 -9.68
N GLU A 554 0.94 31.61 -10.13
CA GLU A 554 1.07 31.99 -11.54
C GLU A 554 2.47 31.65 -12.08
N ILE A 555 3.53 32.05 -11.36
CA ILE A 555 4.92 31.74 -11.71
C ILE A 555 5.13 30.22 -11.76
N SER A 556 4.74 29.50 -10.71
CA SER A 556 4.91 28.04 -10.64
C SER A 556 4.12 27.29 -11.72
N MET A 557 2.94 27.79 -12.10
CA MET A 557 2.13 27.24 -13.18
C MET A 557 2.83 27.43 -14.53
N GLN A 558 3.32 28.63 -14.81
CA GLN A 558 4.02 28.97 -16.04
C GLN A 558 5.32 28.15 -16.19
N GLU A 559 6.16 28.10 -15.15
CA GLU A 559 7.39 27.30 -15.14
C GLU A 559 7.10 25.82 -15.45
N LYS A 560 6.02 25.28 -14.87
CA LYS A 560 5.65 23.88 -15.08
C LYS A 560 5.11 23.63 -16.49
N MET A 561 4.37 24.56 -17.06
CA MET A 561 3.93 24.47 -18.46
C MET A 561 5.11 24.55 -19.44
N GLU A 562 6.06 25.46 -19.22
CA GLU A 562 7.28 25.56 -20.04
C GLU A 562 8.12 24.29 -19.96
N SER A 563 8.25 23.70 -18.77
CA SER A 563 8.93 22.41 -18.59
C SER A 563 8.23 21.26 -19.34
N LEU A 564 6.90 21.29 -19.44
CA LEU A 564 6.14 20.29 -20.20
C LEU A 564 6.30 20.49 -21.72
N GLU A 565 6.31 21.73 -22.19
CA GLU A 565 6.57 22.05 -23.60
C GLU A 565 7.97 21.61 -24.05
N GLN A 566 8.99 21.76 -23.20
CA GLN A 566 10.33 21.24 -23.48
C GLN A 566 10.35 19.71 -23.66
N LYS A 567 9.41 18.98 -23.06
CA LYS A 567 9.26 17.52 -23.18
C LYS A 567 8.39 17.09 -24.37
N ARG A 568 7.94 18.04 -25.20
CA ARG A 568 7.19 17.75 -26.42
C ARG A 568 8.06 17.10 -27.50
N ALA A 569 9.34 17.47 -27.55
CA ALA A 569 10.30 16.85 -28.45
C ALA A 569 10.39 15.34 -28.18
N VAL A 570 10.37 14.56 -29.25
CA VAL A 570 10.54 13.10 -29.22
C VAL A 570 11.83 12.71 -29.94
N SER A 571 12.44 11.62 -29.51
CA SER A 571 13.53 10.97 -30.25
C SER A 571 13.41 9.46 -30.13
N VAL A 572 13.72 8.77 -31.22
CA VAL A 572 13.78 7.31 -31.26
C VAL A 572 15.17 6.90 -31.72
N GLY A 573 15.88 6.13 -30.90
CA GLY A 573 17.23 5.66 -31.19
C GLY A 573 17.32 4.14 -31.15
N PHE A 574 18.24 3.58 -31.95
CA PHE A 574 18.55 2.15 -31.96
C PHE A 574 20.02 1.93 -31.63
N ASN A 575 20.28 1.12 -30.60
CA ASN A 575 21.63 0.74 -30.19
C ASN A 575 21.77 -0.77 -30.29
N LEU A 576 22.70 -1.28 -31.10
CA LEU A 576 22.98 -2.71 -31.14
C LEU A 576 23.56 -3.15 -29.79
N ILE A 577 23.01 -4.21 -29.20
CA ILE A 577 23.46 -4.73 -27.89
C ILE A 577 24.24 -6.03 -28.06
N ASN A 578 23.75 -6.93 -28.91
CA ASN A 578 24.32 -8.26 -29.11
C ASN A 578 23.97 -8.77 -30.51
N GLY A 579 24.79 -9.64 -31.08
CA GLY A 579 24.47 -10.37 -32.29
C GLY A 579 25.14 -11.74 -32.31
N GLY A 580 24.60 -12.68 -33.08
CA GLY A 580 25.11 -14.04 -33.03
C GLY A 580 24.33 -15.03 -33.87
N VAL A 581 24.54 -16.31 -33.59
CA VAL A 581 23.90 -17.41 -34.32
C VAL A 581 23.10 -18.28 -33.35
N VAL A 582 21.86 -18.58 -33.70
CA VAL A 582 21.02 -19.50 -32.96
C VAL A 582 20.55 -20.65 -33.85
N GLU A 583 20.64 -21.88 -33.36
CA GLU A 583 19.98 -23.04 -33.96
C GLU A 583 18.73 -23.38 -33.16
N ILE A 584 17.57 -23.29 -33.78
CA ILE A 584 16.30 -23.70 -33.18
C ILE A 584 16.00 -25.14 -33.61
N ARG A 585 15.92 -26.05 -32.64
CA ARG A 585 15.58 -27.45 -32.84
C ARG A 585 14.10 -27.67 -32.58
N GLY A 586 13.44 -28.38 -33.48
CA GLY A 586 12.06 -28.81 -33.29
C GLY A 586 11.97 -29.79 -32.11
N THR A 587 11.01 -29.53 -31.23
CA THR A 587 10.56 -30.46 -30.18
C THR A 587 9.50 -31.41 -30.68
#